data_AF-A0A1H9M9E5-F1
#
_entry.id   AF-A0A1H9M9E5-F1
#
_cell.length_a   1.000
_cell.length_b   1.000
_cell.length_c   1.000
_cell.angle_alpha   90.00
_cell.angle_beta   90.00
_cell.angle_gamma   90.00
#
_symmetry.space_group_name_H-M   'P 1'
#
loop_
_entity.id
_entity.type
_entity.pdbx_description
1 polymer ?
#
loop_
_entity_poly.entity_id
_entity_poly.type
_entity_poly.pdbx_seq_one_letter_code
_entity_poly.pdbx_strand_id
1 'polypeptide(L)'
;MNDDDAGWHHGPNGPALRLGERISPVPATLALLLTGSDGVGLSTVPAVDILALETRLRRVVAALSFELGQAQLRLRAVRGEPGALPAGAARDRRGHLDDVVAAAIEHHGATGRRVANARHMLSTLRAWVIDLAPTGGWLHEAVHGWRRGPEPPAGVVCFAGESAYLDADPRRATATDWGGRRIDGVEWWGLAWRRDGDDDDPAAFAPHSGVDRTGPWAIGWVARTGELYAIRRSGHLPRIVWVLGTGVAGPEAARDLLDPLMPGMRAPNSVVLAADVIARAARAGAV
;
A
#
# COMPACT_ATOMS: atom_id res chain seq x y z
N MET A 1 24.63 -1.74 -11.67
CA MET A 1 25.19 -0.55 -11.00
C MET A 1 24.58 -0.52 -9.62
N ASN A 2 25.39 -0.63 -8.56
CA ASN A 2 24.88 -0.62 -7.18
C ASN A 2 24.46 0.81 -6.81
N ASP A 3 23.63 0.97 -5.77
CA ASP A 3 23.27 2.30 -5.24
C ASP A 3 24.49 3.15 -4.82
N ASP A 4 25.68 2.54 -4.75
CA ASP A 4 26.95 3.18 -4.39
C ASP A 4 27.41 4.29 -5.36
N ASP A 5 26.89 4.33 -6.60
CA ASP A 5 27.19 5.40 -7.58
C ASP A 5 26.13 6.51 -7.60
N ALA A 6 25.12 6.44 -6.73
CA ALA A 6 24.10 7.48 -6.60
C ALA A 6 24.59 8.61 -5.69
N GLY A 7 24.43 9.87 -6.11
CA GLY A 7 24.82 11.01 -5.29
C GLY A 7 23.94 12.22 -5.52
N TRP A 8 23.77 13.04 -4.47
CA TRP A 8 23.15 14.35 -4.61
C TRP A 8 24.11 15.34 -5.30
N HIS A 9 23.57 16.10 -6.24
CA HIS A 9 24.24 17.23 -6.86
C HIS A 9 23.40 18.48 -6.57
N HIS A 10 24.03 19.50 -6.00
CA HIS A 10 23.40 20.78 -5.69
C HIS A 10 23.79 21.82 -6.74
N GLY A 11 22.82 22.22 -7.57
CA GLY A 11 23.00 23.27 -8.58
C GLY A 11 22.17 24.52 -8.29
N PRO A 12 22.29 25.56 -9.13
CA PRO A 12 21.51 26.80 -8.99
C PRO A 12 19.99 26.58 -9.11
N ASN A 13 19.57 25.49 -9.75
CA ASN A 13 18.16 25.12 -9.93
C ASN A 13 17.62 24.18 -8.85
N GLY A 14 18.38 23.95 -7.77
CA GLY A 14 18.01 23.05 -6.67
C GLY A 14 18.74 21.69 -6.72
N PRO A 15 18.29 20.71 -5.92
CA PRO A 15 18.89 19.39 -5.86
C PRO A 15 18.63 18.59 -7.14
N ALA A 16 19.61 17.82 -7.55
CA ALA A 16 19.56 16.87 -8.65
C ALA A 16 20.13 15.52 -8.20
N LEU A 17 19.59 14.43 -8.73
CA LEU A 17 20.13 13.10 -8.51
C LEU A 17 21.12 12.76 -9.61
N ARG A 18 22.35 12.41 -9.23
CA ARG A 18 23.34 11.79 -10.11
C ARG A 18 23.23 10.28 -9.99
N LEU A 19 23.07 9.58 -11.11
CA LEU A 19 23.14 8.12 -11.23
C LEU A 19 24.15 7.78 -12.34
N GLY A 20 25.34 7.32 -11.96
CA GLY A 20 26.45 7.20 -12.89
C GLY A 20 26.80 8.56 -13.49
N GLU A 21 26.82 8.67 -14.83
CA GLU A 21 27.11 9.92 -15.54
C GLU A 21 25.88 10.83 -15.71
N ARG A 22 24.67 10.31 -15.48
CA ARG A 22 23.43 11.06 -15.70
C ARG A 22 23.10 11.90 -14.48
N ILE A 23 22.85 13.19 -14.69
CA ILE A 23 22.33 14.12 -13.68
C ILE A 23 20.90 14.47 -14.06
N SER A 24 19.96 14.22 -13.14
CA SER A 24 18.55 14.51 -13.36
C SER A 24 18.03 15.44 -12.26
N PRO A 25 17.49 16.63 -12.60
CA PRO A 25 16.98 17.56 -11.61
C PRO A 25 15.79 16.96 -10.86
N VAL A 26 15.70 17.22 -9.56
CA VAL A 26 14.50 16.88 -8.77
C VAL A 26 13.38 17.88 -9.14
N PRO A 27 12.15 17.42 -9.41
CA PRO A 27 11.02 18.32 -9.62
C PRO A 27 10.86 19.32 -8.47
N ALA A 28 10.65 20.61 -8.79
CA ALA A 28 10.70 21.70 -7.81
C ALA A 28 9.77 21.48 -6.60
N THR A 29 8.59 20.92 -6.82
CA THR A 29 7.64 20.58 -5.74
C THR A 29 8.16 19.50 -4.79
N LEU A 30 8.93 18.54 -5.29
CA LEU A 30 9.56 17.49 -4.49
C LEU A 30 10.84 18.00 -3.81
N ALA A 31 11.58 18.88 -4.47
CA ALA A 31 12.77 19.50 -3.89
C ALA A 31 12.43 20.24 -2.58
N LEU A 32 11.31 20.98 -2.54
CA LEU A 32 10.82 21.63 -1.32
C LEU A 32 10.56 20.65 -0.17
N LEU A 33 10.10 19.43 -0.47
CA LEU A 33 9.83 18.39 0.54
C LEU A 33 11.09 17.65 0.99
N LEU A 34 12.14 17.65 0.16
CA LEU A 34 13.43 17.09 0.53
C LEU A 34 14.23 18.08 1.38
N THR A 35 14.24 19.36 1.01
CA THR A 35 15.14 20.37 1.61
C THR A 35 14.47 21.32 2.60
N GLY A 36 13.15 21.29 2.74
CA GLY A 36 12.42 22.16 3.69
C GLY A 36 12.78 21.88 5.15
N SER A 37 12.45 22.81 6.05
CA SER A 37 12.68 22.67 7.51
C SER A 37 12.02 21.43 8.08
N ASP A 38 10.85 21.08 7.56
CA ASP A 38 10.12 19.87 7.90
C ASP A 38 10.37 18.75 6.89
N GLY A 39 11.36 18.85 6.00
CA GLY A 39 11.62 17.91 4.92
C GLY A 39 12.20 16.56 5.38
N VAL A 40 12.42 15.65 4.44
CA VAL A 40 13.11 14.36 4.75
C VAL A 40 14.61 14.57 5.00
N GLY A 41 15.19 15.65 4.47
CA GLY A 41 16.62 15.88 4.43
C GLY A 41 17.28 15.22 3.22
N LEU A 42 18.53 15.62 2.98
CA LEU A 42 19.39 15.03 1.97
C LEU A 42 20.58 14.39 2.70
N SER A 43 20.56 13.07 2.82
CA SER A 43 21.63 12.28 3.40
C SER A 43 22.69 11.94 2.35
N THR A 44 23.71 11.17 2.73
CA THR A 44 24.71 10.64 1.78
C THR A 44 24.17 9.49 0.93
N VAL A 45 22.95 9.00 1.18
CA VAL A 45 22.36 7.85 0.49
C VAL A 45 21.04 8.28 -0.18
N PRO A 46 21.07 8.79 -1.42
CA PRO A 46 19.89 9.36 -2.06
C PRO A 46 18.69 8.42 -2.17
N ALA A 47 18.96 7.11 -2.32
CA ALA A 47 17.92 6.08 -2.34
C ALA A 47 17.10 6.07 -1.04
N VAL A 48 17.74 6.25 0.11
CA VAL A 48 17.06 6.33 1.42
C VAL A 48 16.13 7.54 1.46
N ASP A 49 16.63 8.71 1.06
CA ASP A 49 15.88 9.96 1.13
C ASP A 49 14.65 9.94 0.21
N ILE A 50 14.82 9.42 -1.01
CA ILE A 50 13.74 9.28 -2.00
C ILE A 50 12.67 8.31 -1.49
N LEU A 51 13.06 7.16 -0.93
CA LEU A 51 12.11 6.17 -0.40
C LEU A 51 11.44 6.65 0.91
N ALA A 52 12.14 7.44 1.71
CA ALA A 52 11.57 8.08 2.88
C ALA A 52 10.56 9.17 2.49
N LEU A 53 10.84 9.96 1.45
CA LEU A 53 9.88 10.91 0.89
C LEU A 53 8.64 10.21 0.33
N GLU A 54 8.83 9.11 -0.39
CA GLU A 54 7.74 8.29 -0.90
C GLU A 54 6.85 7.76 0.24
N THR A 55 7.47 7.20 1.27
CA THR A 55 6.77 6.68 2.45
C THR A 55 5.98 7.78 3.15
N ARG A 56 6.57 8.98 3.29
CA ARG A 56 5.88 10.13 3.86
C ARG A 56 4.67 10.54 3.03
N LEU A 57 4.83 10.63 1.70
CA LEU A 57 3.74 11.00 0.81
C LEU A 57 2.58 9.98 0.85
N ARG A 58 2.90 8.68 0.91
CA ARG A 58 1.87 7.63 1.09
C ARG A 58 1.09 7.79 2.39
N ARG A 59 1.77 8.06 3.50
CA ARG A 59 1.10 8.33 4.80
C ARG A 59 0.23 9.57 4.76
N VAL A 60 0.69 10.66 4.13
CA VAL A 60 -0.13 11.87 3.95
C VAL A 60 -1.37 11.52 3.12
N VAL A 61 -1.24 10.73 2.05
CA VAL A 61 -2.38 10.26 1.26
C VAL A 61 -3.33 9.41 2.11
N ALA A 62 -2.82 8.49 2.94
CA ALA A 62 -3.64 7.64 3.80
C ALA A 62 -4.41 8.45 4.86
N ALA A 63 -3.72 9.35 5.57
CA ALA A 63 -4.34 10.23 6.58
C ALA A 63 -5.42 11.13 5.97
N LEU A 64 -5.14 11.76 4.83
CA LEU A 64 -6.12 12.61 4.13
C LEU A 64 -7.29 11.79 3.55
N SER A 65 -7.04 10.55 3.09
CA SER A 65 -8.10 9.66 2.60
C SER A 65 -9.02 9.22 3.73
N PHE A 66 -8.46 8.96 4.92
CA PHE A 66 -9.25 8.70 6.13
C PHE A 66 -10.08 9.92 6.53
N GLU A 67 -9.48 11.12 6.56
CA GLU A 67 -10.17 12.38 6.83
C GLU A 67 -11.33 12.61 5.83
N LEU A 68 -11.10 12.36 4.54
CA LEU A 68 -12.12 12.47 3.51
C LEU A 68 -13.29 11.50 3.74
N GLY A 69 -12.99 10.26 4.14
CA GLY A 69 -14.03 9.28 4.51
C GLY A 69 -14.88 9.76 5.68
N GLN A 70 -14.27 10.34 6.71
CA GLN A 70 -14.98 10.94 7.85
C GLN A 70 -15.82 12.15 7.41
N ALA A 71 -15.30 13.02 6.55
CA ALA A 71 -16.05 14.14 5.99
C ALA A 71 -17.26 13.67 5.17
N GLN A 72 -17.13 12.58 4.42
CA GLN A 72 -18.24 11.98 3.66
C GLN A 72 -19.32 11.40 4.58
N LEU A 73 -18.95 10.71 5.67
CA LEU A 73 -19.90 10.20 6.65
C LEU A 73 -20.67 11.34 7.33
N ARG A 74 -19.98 12.42 7.72
CA ARG A 74 -20.62 13.63 8.28
C ARG A 74 -21.60 14.25 7.30
N LEU A 75 -21.21 14.42 6.04
CA LEU A 75 -22.10 14.96 5.00
C LEU A 75 -23.36 14.09 4.80
N ARG A 76 -23.22 12.75 4.84
CA ARG A 76 -24.37 11.83 4.79
C ARG A 76 -25.28 11.98 6.01
N ALA A 77 -24.71 12.10 7.21
CA ALA A 77 -25.48 12.29 8.44
C ALA A 77 -26.31 13.58 8.41
N VAL A 78 -25.69 14.71 8.05
CA VAL A 78 -26.38 16.01 7.95
C VAL A 78 -27.50 15.98 6.90
N ARG A 79 -27.30 15.29 5.77
CA ARG A 79 -28.33 15.13 4.73
C ARG A 79 -29.44 14.14 5.08
N GLY A 80 -29.17 13.22 6.01
CA GLY A 80 -30.06 12.12 6.36
C GLY A 80 -31.07 12.44 7.46
N GLU A 81 -30.97 13.59 8.15
CA GLU A 81 -31.92 13.98 9.20
C GLU A 81 -33.29 14.36 8.61
N PRO A 82 -34.37 13.57 8.81
CA PRO A 82 -35.71 13.93 8.37
C PRO A 82 -36.36 14.81 9.46
N GLY A 83 -36.62 16.08 9.15
CA GLY A 83 -37.33 16.98 10.06
C GLY A 83 -38.85 16.96 9.82
N ALA A 84 -39.62 16.30 10.70
CA ALA A 84 -41.06 16.51 10.83
C ALA A 84 -41.32 17.49 11.99
N LEU A 85 -41.48 18.80 11.73
CA LEU A 85 -41.67 19.80 12.78
C LEU A 85 -42.53 21.03 12.37
N PRO A 86 -43.04 21.81 13.36
CA PRO A 86 -44.04 22.87 13.17
C PRO A 86 -43.52 24.13 12.46
N ALA A 87 -44.42 24.82 11.75
CA ALA A 87 -44.13 25.87 10.76
C ALA A 87 -43.30 27.09 11.23
N GLY A 88 -43.29 27.43 12.53
CA GLY A 88 -42.60 28.62 13.06
C GLY A 88 -41.11 28.40 13.36
N ALA A 89 -40.75 27.25 13.95
CA ALA A 89 -39.35 26.89 14.22
C ALA A 89 -38.63 26.35 12.98
N ALA A 90 -39.35 26.15 11.88
CA ALA A 90 -38.84 25.56 10.66
C ALA A 90 -37.92 26.50 9.87
N ARG A 91 -38.12 27.83 9.92
CA ARG A 91 -37.36 28.76 9.06
C ARG A 91 -35.94 29.01 9.58
N ASP A 92 -35.79 29.37 10.86
CA ASP A 92 -34.48 29.62 11.47
C ASP A 92 -33.64 28.34 11.53
N ARG A 93 -34.30 27.20 11.79
CA ARG A 93 -33.64 25.89 11.78
C ARG A 93 -33.27 25.42 10.37
N ARG A 94 -34.01 25.84 9.34
CA ARG A 94 -33.66 25.58 7.93
C ARG A 94 -32.45 26.39 7.50
N GLY A 95 -32.38 27.68 7.84
CA GLY A 95 -31.18 28.50 7.61
C GLY A 95 -29.94 27.90 8.28
N HIS A 96 -30.08 27.50 9.55
CA HIS A 96 -29.00 26.80 10.26
C HIS A 96 -28.61 25.46 9.61
N LEU A 97 -29.58 24.65 9.17
CA LEU A 97 -29.30 23.39 8.48
C LEU A 97 -28.59 23.63 7.14
N ASP A 98 -29.02 24.63 6.37
CA ASP A 98 -28.40 25.01 5.09
C ASP A 98 -26.94 25.44 5.31
N ASP A 99 -26.65 26.22 6.37
CA ASP A 99 -25.29 26.62 6.75
C ASP A 99 -24.44 25.40 7.16
N VAL A 100 -25.00 24.47 7.94
CA VAL A 100 -24.29 23.24 8.36
C VAL A 100 -24.01 22.33 7.15
N VAL A 101 -24.95 22.20 6.22
CA VAL A 101 -24.76 21.47 4.96
C VAL A 101 -23.69 22.14 4.12
N ALA A 102 -23.73 23.46 3.97
CA ALA A 102 -22.74 24.22 3.21
C ALA A 102 -21.32 24.04 3.77
N ALA A 103 -21.15 24.17 5.09
CA ALA A 103 -19.88 23.94 5.78
C ALA A 103 -19.39 22.50 5.60
N ALA A 104 -20.28 21.50 5.67
CA ALA A 104 -19.92 20.09 5.44
C ALA A 104 -19.47 19.83 3.99
N ILE A 105 -20.12 20.47 3.01
CA ILE A 105 -19.73 20.40 1.59
C ILE A 105 -18.37 21.08 1.38
N GLU A 106 -18.15 22.25 1.97
CA GLU A 106 -16.89 22.99 1.87
C GLU A 106 -15.73 22.17 2.44
N HIS A 107 -15.91 21.62 3.65
CA HIS A 107 -14.91 20.78 4.30
C HIS A 107 -14.59 19.53 3.46
N HIS A 108 -15.62 18.80 3.00
CA HIS A 108 -15.44 17.64 2.12
C HIS A 108 -14.69 18.01 0.82
N GLY A 109 -15.05 19.14 0.20
CA GLY A 109 -14.40 19.63 -1.01
C GLY A 109 -12.94 20.04 -0.78
N ALA A 110 -12.64 20.72 0.33
CA ALA A 110 -11.28 21.11 0.70
C ALA A 110 -10.39 19.88 0.97
N THR A 111 -10.88 18.91 1.74
CA THR A 111 -10.14 17.66 2.01
C THR A 111 -9.96 16.86 0.71
N GLY A 112 -10.95 16.82 -0.18
CA GLY A 112 -10.83 16.19 -1.49
C GLY A 112 -9.70 16.78 -2.34
N ARG A 113 -9.57 18.11 -2.39
CA ARG A 113 -8.45 18.78 -3.07
C ARG A 113 -7.09 18.43 -2.45
N ARG A 114 -7.00 18.36 -1.12
CA ARG A 114 -5.77 17.97 -0.42
C ARG A 114 -5.36 16.53 -0.77
N VAL A 115 -6.31 15.59 -0.79
CA VAL A 115 -6.05 14.19 -1.22
C VAL A 115 -5.53 14.16 -2.67
N ALA A 116 -6.19 14.87 -3.59
CA ALA A 116 -5.79 14.91 -4.99
C ALA A 116 -4.37 15.45 -5.17
N ASN A 117 -4.03 16.54 -4.47
CA ASN A 117 -2.69 17.13 -4.50
C ASN A 117 -1.62 16.17 -3.95
N ALA A 118 -1.89 15.52 -2.81
CA ALA A 118 -0.95 14.55 -2.23
C ALA A 118 -0.71 13.34 -3.16
N ARG A 119 -1.78 12.82 -3.79
CA ARG A 119 -1.67 11.74 -4.80
C ARG A 119 -0.89 12.19 -6.03
N HIS A 120 -1.11 13.43 -6.49
CA HIS A 120 -0.35 13.99 -7.59
C HIS A 120 1.15 14.07 -7.24
N MET A 121 1.51 14.55 -6.05
CA MET A 121 2.91 14.60 -5.60
C MET A 121 3.55 13.21 -5.53
N LEU A 122 2.84 12.21 -5.00
CA LEU A 122 3.31 10.81 -4.98
C LEU A 122 3.51 10.25 -6.39
N SER A 123 2.56 10.51 -7.29
CA SER A 123 2.66 10.11 -8.70
C SER A 123 3.83 10.77 -9.40
N THR A 124 4.06 12.06 -9.17
CA THR A 124 5.19 12.81 -9.74
C THR A 124 6.52 12.27 -9.25
N LEU A 125 6.64 11.93 -7.95
CA LEU A 125 7.83 11.29 -7.41
C LEU A 125 8.11 9.95 -8.10
N ARG A 126 7.10 9.07 -8.15
CA ARG A 126 7.25 7.75 -8.76
C ARG A 126 7.57 7.84 -10.24
N ALA A 127 6.89 8.69 -11.00
CA ALA A 127 7.15 8.90 -12.42
C ALA A 127 8.59 9.38 -12.66
N TRP A 128 9.03 10.39 -11.90
CA TRP A 128 10.41 10.88 -11.98
C TRP A 128 11.43 9.77 -11.73
N VAL A 129 11.30 9.01 -10.64
CA VAL A 129 12.23 7.90 -10.33
C VAL A 129 12.18 6.79 -11.38
N ILE A 130 11.00 6.49 -11.92
CA ILE A 130 10.84 5.51 -13.01
C ILE A 130 11.61 5.97 -14.26
N ASP A 131 11.55 7.26 -14.60
CA ASP A 131 12.25 7.86 -15.75
C ASP A 131 13.77 7.95 -15.56
N LEU A 132 14.25 7.87 -14.31
CA LEU A 132 15.67 7.72 -14.02
C LEU A 132 16.22 6.37 -14.50
N ALA A 133 15.35 5.35 -14.58
CA ALA A 133 15.68 3.99 -14.97
C ALA A 133 16.89 3.40 -14.21
N PRO A 134 16.87 3.37 -12.87
CA PRO A 134 17.95 2.76 -12.08
C PRO A 134 18.13 1.29 -12.46
N THR A 135 19.39 0.85 -12.58
CA THR A 135 19.74 -0.51 -13.05
C THR A 135 20.09 -1.49 -11.93
N GLY A 136 20.07 -1.03 -10.68
CA GLY A 136 20.32 -1.85 -9.49
C GLY A 136 19.99 -1.08 -8.21
N GLY A 137 20.12 -1.76 -7.07
CA GLY A 137 19.85 -1.17 -5.76
C GLY A 137 18.37 -1.00 -5.41
N TRP A 138 18.10 -0.31 -4.30
CA TRP A 138 16.77 -0.14 -3.71
C TRP A 138 15.84 0.67 -4.60
N LEU A 139 16.35 1.66 -5.35
CA LEU A 139 15.51 2.42 -6.29
C LEU A 139 15.06 1.54 -7.46
N HIS A 140 15.92 0.63 -7.94
CA HIS A 140 15.55 -0.34 -8.96
C HIS A 140 14.44 -1.30 -8.49
N GLU A 141 14.60 -1.87 -7.29
CA GLU A 141 13.57 -2.72 -6.67
C GLU A 141 12.23 -1.97 -6.53
N ALA A 142 12.28 -0.72 -6.07
CA ALA A 142 11.09 0.11 -5.89
C ALA A 142 10.39 0.42 -7.22
N VAL A 143 11.14 0.79 -8.26
CA VAL A 143 10.61 1.04 -9.61
C VAL A 143 9.89 -0.18 -10.17
N HIS A 144 10.49 -1.37 -10.03
CA HIS A 144 9.83 -2.62 -10.44
C HIS A 144 8.55 -2.87 -9.65
N GLY A 145 8.55 -2.59 -8.35
CA GLY A 145 7.37 -2.66 -7.49
C GLY A 145 6.24 -1.72 -7.92
N TRP A 146 6.55 -0.45 -8.15
CA TRP A 146 5.55 0.55 -8.53
C TRP A 146 4.94 0.28 -9.90
N ARG A 147 5.70 -0.25 -10.86
CA ARG A 147 5.21 -0.59 -12.20
C ARG A 147 4.17 -1.72 -12.20
N ARG A 148 4.18 -2.63 -11.21
CA ARG A 148 3.19 -3.73 -11.11
C ARG A 148 1.79 -3.23 -10.71
N GLY A 149 1.74 -2.14 -9.94
CA GLY A 149 0.50 -1.68 -9.31
C GLY A 149 0.03 -2.57 -8.14
N PRO A 150 -1.01 -2.13 -7.40
CA PRO A 150 -1.49 -2.82 -6.20
C PRO A 150 -2.62 -3.82 -6.44
N GLU A 151 -3.14 -3.91 -7.66
CA GLU A 151 -4.30 -4.74 -7.97
C GLU A 151 -3.94 -6.22 -7.99
N PRO A 152 -4.83 -7.12 -7.53
CA PRO A 152 -4.61 -8.55 -7.64
C PRO A 152 -4.49 -8.96 -9.13
N PRO A 153 -3.45 -9.72 -9.51
CA PRO A 153 -3.34 -10.22 -10.88
C PRO A 153 -4.50 -11.12 -11.30
N ALA A 154 -4.67 -11.25 -12.62
CA ALA A 154 -5.62 -12.20 -13.18
C ALA A 154 -5.29 -13.64 -12.73
N GLY A 155 -6.27 -14.32 -12.15
CA GLY A 155 -6.11 -15.67 -11.59
C GLY A 155 -6.04 -15.71 -10.06
N VAL A 156 -5.84 -14.57 -9.40
CA VAL A 156 -5.95 -14.49 -7.94
C VAL A 156 -7.43 -14.50 -7.53
N VAL A 157 -7.79 -15.39 -6.61
CA VAL A 157 -9.13 -15.40 -6.00
C VAL A 157 -9.08 -14.71 -4.64
N CYS A 158 -9.87 -13.65 -4.46
CA CYS A 158 -9.90 -12.86 -3.23
C CYS A 158 -11.09 -13.25 -2.34
N PHE A 159 -10.83 -13.46 -1.06
CA PHE A 159 -11.82 -13.69 -0.02
C PHE A 159 -11.83 -12.51 0.97
N ALA A 160 -13.02 -12.08 1.39
CA ALA A 160 -13.22 -10.94 2.30
C ALA A 160 -12.75 -11.19 3.74
N GLY A 161 -12.12 -12.33 4.01
CA GLY A 161 -11.56 -12.68 5.31
C GLY A 161 -11.28 -14.17 5.43
N GLU A 162 -10.65 -14.53 6.55
CA GLU A 162 -10.28 -15.91 6.88
C GLU A 162 -11.51 -16.82 6.95
N SER A 163 -12.61 -16.40 7.59
CA SER A 163 -13.83 -17.21 7.66
C SER A 163 -14.39 -17.56 6.28
N ALA A 164 -14.51 -16.57 5.39
CA ALA A 164 -15.02 -16.80 4.02
C ALA A 164 -14.09 -17.74 3.23
N TYR A 165 -12.78 -17.65 3.44
CA TYR A 165 -11.81 -18.55 2.84
C TYR A 165 -11.96 -19.99 3.34
N LEU A 166 -12.17 -20.18 4.65
CA LEU A 166 -12.36 -21.50 5.26
C LEU A 166 -13.75 -22.11 4.98
N ASP A 167 -14.78 -21.29 4.83
CA ASP A 167 -16.14 -21.75 4.49
C ASP A 167 -16.24 -22.22 3.04
N ALA A 168 -15.45 -21.63 2.15
CA ALA A 168 -15.41 -22.02 0.75
C ALA A 168 -14.78 -23.41 0.52
N ASP A 169 -13.84 -23.85 1.37
CA ASP A 169 -13.33 -25.23 1.36
C ASP A 169 -12.87 -25.65 2.77
N PRO A 170 -13.65 -26.51 3.47
CA PRO A 170 -13.31 -26.97 4.82
C PRO A 170 -11.98 -27.70 4.94
N ARG A 171 -11.42 -28.23 3.84
CA ARG A 171 -10.10 -28.90 3.86
C ARG A 171 -8.96 -27.92 4.14
N ARG A 172 -9.21 -26.61 4.02
CA ARG A 172 -8.26 -25.54 4.38
C ARG A 172 -8.14 -25.34 5.89
N ALA A 173 -9.02 -25.94 6.69
CA ALA A 173 -9.13 -25.67 8.12
C ALA A 173 -8.49 -26.78 8.97
N THR A 174 -7.87 -26.36 10.07
CA THR A 174 -7.62 -27.23 11.23
C THR A 174 -8.42 -26.72 12.42
N ALA A 175 -8.90 -27.65 13.24
CA ALA A 175 -9.50 -27.32 14.52
C ALA A 175 -8.46 -26.67 15.44
N THR A 176 -8.89 -25.68 16.22
CA THR A 176 -8.13 -25.14 17.34
C THR A 176 -8.61 -25.77 18.65
N ASP A 177 -7.77 -25.73 19.68
CA ASP A 177 -8.05 -26.35 20.99
C ASP A 177 -9.33 -25.80 21.66
N TRP A 178 -9.81 -24.64 21.22
CA TRP A 178 -11.00 -23.95 21.72
C TRP A 178 -12.22 -24.10 20.81
N GLY A 179 -12.22 -25.07 19.88
CA GLY A 179 -13.34 -25.35 18.98
C GLY A 179 -13.48 -24.38 17.79
N GLY A 180 -12.51 -23.48 17.60
CA GLY A 180 -12.44 -22.60 16.44
C GLY A 180 -11.82 -23.29 15.21
N ARG A 181 -11.86 -22.60 14.06
CA ARG A 181 -11.13 -22.99 12.85
C ARG A 181 -10.05 -21.95 12.56
N ARG A 182 -8.89 -22.42 12.09
CA ARG A 182 -7.81 -21.59 11.53
C ARG A 182 -7.33 -22.21 10.22
N ILE A 183 -6.65 -21.42 9.40
CA ILE A 183 -5.97 -21.95 8.20
C ILE A 183 -4.97 -23.03 8.61
N ASP A 184 -5.13 -24.23 8.07
CA ASP A 184 -4.21 -25.37 8.18
C ASP A 184 -3.05 -25.22 7.19
N GLY A 185 -2.42 -24.06 7.25
CA GLY A 185 -1.37 -23.65 6.35
C GLY A 185 -0.11 -23.27 7.10
N VAL A 186 1.02 -23.34 6.40
CA VAL A 186 2.31 -22.97 6.96
C VAL A 186 2.82 -21.70 6.30
N GLU A 187 2.92 -20.63 7.09
CA GLU A 187 3.37 -19.29 6.67
C GLU A 187 4.90 -19.18 6.74
N TRP A 188 5.61 -20.08 6.04
CA TRP A 188 7.08 -20.17 6.09
C TRP A 188 7.81 -18.99 5.45
N TRP A 189 7.19 -18.34 4.47
CA TRP A 189 7.82 -17.31 3.64
C TRP A 189 7.73 -15.90 4.24
N GLY A 190 7.71 -15.83 5.58
CA GLY A 190 7.88 -14.59 6.33
C GLY A 190 6.66 -13.67 6.41
N LEU A 191 6.79 -12.70 7.31
CA LEU A 191 5.84 -11.64 7.59
C LEU A 191 6.48 -10.31 7.18
N ALA A 192 6.30 -9.90 5.93
CA ALA A 192 6.72 -8.57 5.46
C ALA A 192 6.26 -8.26 4.03
N TRP A 193 5.40 -9.09 3.42
CA TRP A 193 4.97 -8.89 2.03
C TRP A 193 4.12 -7.64 1.92
N ARG A 194 4.28 -6.89 0.82
CA ARG A 194 3.72 -5.55 0.67
C ARG A 194 2.81 -5.45 -0.54
N ARG A 195 1.81 -4.60 -0.39
CA ARG A 195 0.91 -4.10 -1.43
C ARG A 195 0.67 -2.63 -1.11
N ASP A 196 0.86 -1.75 -2.10
CA ASP A 196 0.71 -0.32 -1.87
C ASP A 196 -0.69 0.00 -1.31
N GLY A 197 -0.74 0.84 -0.27
CA GLY A 197 -1.96 1.23 0.42
C GLY A 197 -2.38 0.29 1.56
N ASP A 198 -1.72 -0.86 1.74
CA ASP A 198 -2.03 -1.76 2.86
C ASP A 198 -1.14 -1.58 4.09
N ASP A 199 0.06 -1.06 3.91
CA ASP A 199 1.05 -0.77 4.95
C ASP A 199 0.99 0.69 5.46
N ASP A 200 0.07 1.49 4.94
CA ASP A 200 -0.06 2.92 5.24
C ASP A 200 -1.09 3.19 6.35
N ASP A 201 -0.78 2.79 7.58
CA ASP A 201 -1.66 3.04 8.74
C ASP A 201 -1.81 4.54 9.00
N PRO A 202 -3.02 5.13 8.87
CA PRO A 202 -3.23 6.56 9.13
C PRO A 202 -3.02 6.94 10.60
N ALA A 203 -3.07 5.96 11.51
CA ALA A 203 -2.88 6.13 12.96
C ALA A 203 -1.48 5.71 13.43
N ALA A 204 -0.61 5.17 12.57
CA ALA A 204 0.75 4.87 12.98
C ALA A 204 1.49 6.15 13.36
N PHE A 205 1.84 6.26 14.64
CA PHE A 205 2.82 7.23 15.11
C PHE A 205 4.12 6.98 14.34
N ALA A 206 4.66 8.03 13.73
CA ALA A 206 5.78 7.99 12.81
C ALA A 206 6.88 7.00 13.28
N PRO A 207 7.52 6.23 12.37
CA PRO A 207 8.80 5.68 12.72
C PRO A 207 9.70 6.88 13.03
N HIS A 208 10.41 6.74 14.14
CA HIS A 208 11.58 7.52 14.41
C HIS A 208 12.50 7.24 13.20
N SER A 209 12.64 8.21 12.28
CA SER A 209 13.62 8.20 11.16
C SER A 209 13.84 6.85 10.45
N GLY A 210 13.13 6.56 9.34
CA GLY A 210 13.47 5.39 8.52
C GLY A 210 12.49 5.05 7.38
N VAL A 211 12.97 4.22 6.45
CA VAL A 211 12.14 3.63 5.37
C VAL A 211 11.31 2.50 5.97
N ASP A 212 9.99 2.66 5.98
CA ASP A 212 9.08 1.61 6.40
C ASP A 212 9.01 0.52 5.32
N ARG A 213 9.49 -0.67 5.65
CA ARG A 213 9.66 -1.79 4.73
C ARG A 213 8.95 -3.06 5.21
N THR A 214 8.13 -2.99 6.25
CA THR A 214 7.36 -4.13 6.76
C THR A 214 5.93 -4.08 6.24
N GLY A 215 5.54 -5.05 5.42
CA GLY A 215 4.16 -5.16 4.96
C GLY A 215 3.31 -6.10 5.81
N PRO A 216 1.97 -5.92 5.81
CA PRO A 216 1.04 -6.70 6.63
C PRO A 216 0.72 -8.08 6.04
N TRP A 217 1.31 -8.45 4.90
CA TRP A 217 0.99 -9.71 4.24
C TRP A 217 1.94 -10.82 4.64
N ALA A 218 1.36 -12.00 4.84
CA ALA A 218 2.04 -13.28 4.97
C ALA A 218 1.68 -14.16 3.77
N ILE A 219 2.62 -14.96 3.29
CA ILE A 219 2.35 -16.00 2.29
C ILE A 219 2.50 -17.38 2.95
N GLY A 220 1.55 -18.26 2.70
CA GLY A 220 1.54 -19.62 3.24
C GLY A 220 1.07 -20.65 2.23
N TRP A 221 1.22 -21.91 2.62
CA TRP A 221 0.84 -23.08 1.83
C TRP A 221 -0.07 -24.00 2.64
N VAL A 222 -1.17 -24.47 2.05
CA VAL A 222 -2.10 -25.42 2.66
C VAL A 222 -1.87 -26.80 2.05
N ALA A 223 -1.38 -27.74 2.86
CA ALA A 223 -0.98 -29.06 2.38
C ALA A 223 -2.13 -29.87 1.78
N ARG A 224 -3.31 -29.83 2.41
CA ARG A 224 -4.46 -30.66 1.99
C ARG A 224 -5.06 -30.24 0.66
N THR A 225 -4.91 -28.97 0.28
CA THR A 225 -5.47 -28.41 -0.97
C THR A 225 -4.39 -28.11 -2.01
N GLY A 226 -3.11 -28.12 -1.61
CA GLY A 226 -2.01 -27.69 -2.48
C GLY A 226 -2.10 -26.21 -2.85
N GLU A 227 -2.71 -25.39 -2.00
CA GLU A 227 -2.93 -23.96 -2.26
C GLU A 227 -1.79 -23.11 -1.71
N LEU A 228 -1.30 -22.18 -2.52
CA LEU A 228 -0.53 -21.04 -2.04
C LEU A 228 -1.49 -19.86 -1.82
N TYR A 229 -1.44 -19.27 -0.63
CA TYR A 229 -2.28 -18.15 -0.26
C TYR A 229 -1.46 -17.00 0.31
N ALA A 230 -1.96 -15.77 0.16
CA ALA A 230 -1.51 -14.62 0.92
C ALA A 230 -2.62 -14.14 1.86
N ILE A 231 -2.27 -13.77 3.09
CA ILE A 231 -3.22 -13.23 4.07
C ILE A 231 -2.76 -11.86 4.57
N ARG A 232 -3.67 -10.89 4.55
CA ARG A 232 -3.45 -9.55 5.12
C ARG A 232 -3.77 -9.55 6.60
N ARG A 233 -2.74 -9.33 7.42
CA ARG A 233 -2.83 -9.18 8.88
C ARG A 233 -2.51 -7.73 9.25
N SER A 234 -3.51 -6.85 9.07
CA SER A 234 -3.43 -5.43 9.46
C SER A 234 -4.52 -5.11 10.49
N GLY A 235 -4.18 -4.30 11.50
CA GLY A 235 -5.13 -3.86 12.53
C GLY A 235 -6.06 -2.72 12.06
N HIS A 236 -5.63 -1.93 11.07
CA HIS A 236 -6.37 -0.77 10.56
C HIS A 236 -7.12 -1.05 9.24
N LEU A 237 -6.98 -2.25 8.66
CA LEU A 237 -7.67 -2.66 7.43
C LEU A 237 -8.47 -3.95 7.63
N PRO A 238 -9.53 -4.19 6.83
CA PRO A 238 -10.20 -5.48 6.80
C PRO A 238 -9.21 -6.63 6.51
N ARG A 239 -9.43 -7.80 7.10
CA ARG A 239 -8.67 -8.99 6.69
C ARG A 239 -9.07 -9.42 5.29
N ILE A 240 -8.10 -9.85 4.49
CA ILE A 240 -8.32 -10.38 3.14
C ILE A 240 -7.41 -11.59 2.97
N VAL A 241 -7.90 -12.62 2.27
CA VAL A 241 -7.09 -13.77 1.84
C VAL A 241 -7.10 -13.81 0.31
N TRP A 242 -5.93 -13.97 -0.29
CA TRP A 242 -5.73 -14.20 -1.72
C TRP A 242 -5.29 -15.63 -1.93
N VAL A 243 -5.96 -16.38 -2.80
CA VAL A 243 -5.42 -17.63 -3.33
C VAL A 243 -4.57 -17.27 -4.54
N LEU A 244 -3.27 -17.53 -4.44
CA LEU A 244 -2.26 -17.17 -5.44
C LEU A 244 -2.12 -18.28 -6.50
N GLY A 245 -2.34 -19.53 -6.10
CA GLY A 245 -2.28 -20.69 -6.96
C GLY A 245 -2.74 -21.96 -6.24
N THR A 246 -3.05 -22.98 -7.03
CA THR A 246 -3.56 -24.28 -6.57
C THR A 246 -2.75 -25.41 -7.20
N GLY A 247 -2.79 -26.61 -6.61
CA GLY A 247 -2.18 -27.80 -7.19
C GLY A 247 -0.68 -27.92 -6.96
N VAL A 248 -0.12 -27.15 -6.02
CA VAL A 248 1.30 -27.22 -5.64
C VAL A 248 1.57 -28.58 -4.99
N ALA A 249 2.38 -29.40 -5.67
CA ALA A 249 2.56 -30.82 -5.34
C ALA A 249 3.08 -31.08 -3.92
N GLY A 250 3.80 -30.12 -3.32
CA GLY A 250 4.34 -30.27 -1.98
C GLY A 250 5.07 -29.04 -1.46
N PRO A 251 5.60 -29.12 -0.22
CA PRO A 251 6.29 -28.01 0.42
C PRO A 251 7.60 -27.63 -0.29
N GLU A 252 8.26 -28.58 -0.96
CA GLU A 252 9.48 -28.35 -1.74
C GLU A 252 9.18 -27.50 -2.98
N ALA A 253 8.15 -27.87 -3.77
CA ALA A 253 7.70 -27.06 -4.90
C ALA A 253 7.29 -25.64 -4.48
N ALA A 254 6.63 -25.50 -3.32
CA ALA A 254 6.30 -24.19 -2.77
C ALA A 254 7.55 -23.36 -2.42
N ARG A 255 8.59 -24.00 -1.86
CA ARG A 255 9.88 -23.34 -1.56
C ARG A 255 10.61 -22.92 -2.82
N ASP A 256 10.71 -23.80 -3.80
CA ASP A 256 11.38 -23.50 -5.08
C ASP A 256 10.77 -22.28 -5.78
N LEU A 257 9.45 -22.06 -5.63
CA LEU A 257 8.75 -20.90 -6.15
C LEU A 257 8.97 -19.61 -5.35
N LEU A 258 9.00 -19.70 -4.01
CA LEU A 258 8.93 -18.54 -3.13
C LEU A 258 10.28 -18.10 -2.54
N ASP A 259 11.20 -19.03 -2.29
CA ASP A 259 12.52 -18.73 -1.73
C ASP A 259 13.31 -17.72 -2.58
N PRO A 260 13.30 -17.79 -3.93
CA PRO A 260 13.95 -16.78 -4.77
C PRO A 260 13.35 -15.37 -4.62
N LEU A 261 12.11 -15.26 -4.14
CA LEU A 261 11.39 -13.98 -3.99
C LEU A 261 11.60 -13.35 -2.60
N MET A 262 12.02 -14.14 -1.61
CA MET A 262 12.19 -13.69 -0.22
C MET A 262 13.06 -12.43 -0.06
N PRO A 263 14.20 -12.26 -0.76
CA PRO A 263 14.98 -11.02 -0.66
C PRO A 263 14.18 -9.77 -1.05
N GLY A 264 13.24 -9.92 -1.99
CA GLY A 264 12.38 -8.86 -2.50
C GLY A 264 11.05 -8.69 -1.76
N MET A 265 10.77 -9.45 -0.70
CA MET A 265 9.46 -9.42 -0.03
C MET A 265 9.10 -8.03 0.51
N ARG A 266 10.10 -7.18 0.80
CA ARG A 266 9.94 -5.82 1.31
C ARG A 266 9.80 -4.75 0.23
N ALA A 267 9.90 -5.13 -1.05
CA ALA A 267 9.69 -4.21 -2.16
C ALA A 267 8.21 -3.85 -2.30
N PRO A 268 7.87 -2.67 -2.86
CA PRO A 268 6.49 -2.32 -3.17
C PRO A 268 5.81 -3.39 -4.04
N ASN A 269 4.56 -3.71 -3.74
CA ASN A 269 3.75 -4.70 -4.47
C ASN A 269 4.44 -6.08 -4.63
N SER A 270 5.22 -6.51 -3.64
CA SER A 270 5.87 -7.83 -3.64
C SER A 270 4.87 -8.99 -3.59
N VAL A 271 3.70 -8.82 -2.98
CA VAL A 271 2.64 -9.86 -2.99
C VAL A 271 2.07 -10.06 -4.40
N VAL A 272 2.00 -8.99 -5.19
CA VAL A 272 1.58 -9.03 -6.61
C VAL A 272 2.64 -9.76 -7.44
N LEU A 273 3.93 -9.50 -7.18
CA LEU A 273 5.02 -10.26 -7.80
C LEU A 273 4.92 -11.77 -7.49
N ALA A 274 4.67 -12.13 -6.23
CA ALA A 274 4.51 -13.54 -5.87
C ALA A 274 3.34 -14.18 -6.61
N ALA A 275 2.19 -13.51 -6.68
CA ALA A 275 1.04 -13.97 -7.44
C ALA A 275 1.38 -14.19 -8.93
N ASP A 276 2.05 -13.24 -9.58
CA ASP A 276 2.45 -13.36 -10.99
C ASP A 276 3.44 -14.50 -11.26
N VAL A 277 4.37 -14.74 -10.33
CA VAL A 277 5.33 -15.84 -10.42
C VAL A 277 4.62 -17.18 -10.30
N ILE A 278 3.75 -17.33 -9.30
CA ILE A 278 2.98 -18.56 -9.07
C ILE A 278 2.04 -18.84 -10.26
N ALA A 279 1.32 -17.82 -10.75
CA ALA A 279 0.42 -17.96 -11.90
C ALA A 279 1.17 -18.32 -13.20
N ARG A 280 2.41 -17.87 -13.38
CA ARG A 280 3.26 -18.28 -14.52
C ARG A 280 3.73 -19.72 -14.37
N ALA A 281 4.19 -20.12 -13.19
CA ALA A 281 4.61 -21.49 -12.93
C ALA A 281 3.47 -22.48 -13.16
N ALA A 282 2.26 -22.16 -12.68
CA ALA A 282 1.08 -23.01 -12.83
C ALA A 282 0.73 -23.24 -14.32
N ARG A 283 0.83 -22.19 -15.15
CA ARG A 283 0.63 -22.30 -16.60
C ARG A 283 1.72 -23.10 -17.31
N ALA A 284 2.93 -23.13 -16.76
CA ALA A 284 4.05 -23.89 -17.31
C ALA A 284 4.04 -25.38 -16.90
N GLY A 285 3.10 -25.80 -16.04
CA GLY A 285 3.09 -27.16 -15.48
C GLY A 285 4.24 -27.44 -14.51
N ALA A 286 4.82 -26.39 -13.94
CA ALA A 286 5.96 -26.45 -13.03
C ALA A 286 5.55 -26.43 -11.55
N VAL A 287 4.30 -26.80 -11.24
CA VAL A 287 3.66 -26.68 -9.91
C VAL A 287 3.03 -28.01 -9.53
#